data_AF-A0A435XTV5-F1
#
_entry.id   AF-A0A435XTV5-F1
#
_cell.length_a   1.000
_cell.length_b   1.000
_cell.length_c   1.000
_cell.angle_alpha   90.00
_cell.angle_beta   90.00
_cell.angle_gamma   90.00
#
_symmetry.space_group_name_H-M   'P 1'
#
loop_
_entity.id
_entity.type
_entity.pdbx_description
1 polymer ?
#
loop_
_entity_poly.entity_id
_entity_poly.type
_entity_poly.pdbx_seq_one_letter_code
_entity_poly.pdbx_strand_id
1 'polypeptide(L)'
;LIYIVYCVLGRRRYGAVRSGEAKAGQFKVRSTEPASSITVAANLTNQFELPVLFYVLCLTLHLTNGVNYLTLALMWIFVASRYFHAWVHLTSNNLLLRSRSFFVGAVILLLGWIWFALHLLGVV
;
A
#
# COMPACT_ATOMS: atom_id res chain seq x y z
N LEU A 1 5.75 -4.32 -4.55
CA LEU A 1 5.22 -2.94 -4.53
C LEU A 1 6.09 -1.94 -3.76
N ILE A 2 6.36 -2.12 -2.46
CA ILE A 2 7.13 -1.15 -1.64
C ILE A 2 8.50 -0.80 -2.27
N TYR A 3 9.27 -1.80 -2.72
CA TYR A 3 10.54 -1.57 -3.41
C TYR A 3 10.39 -0.70 -4.67
N ILE A 4 9.32 -0.89 -5.44
CA ILE A 4 9.04 -0.09 -6.65
C ILE A 4 8.80 1.36 -6.25
N VAL A 5 7.99 1.60 -5.21
CA VAL A 5 7.70 2.96 -4.72
C VAL A 5 8.97 3.63 -4.18
N TYR A 6 9.85 2.90 -3.48
CA TYR A 6 11.16 3.41 -3.06
C TYR A 6 12.04 3.83 -4.24
N CYS A 7 12.12 2.98 -5.27
CA CYS A 7 12.87 3.31 -6.49
C CYS A 7 12.32 4.58 -7.16
N VAL A 8 10.99 4.70 -7.27
CA VAL A 8 10.35 5.90 -7.84
C VAL A 8 10.63 7.12 -6.98
N LEU A 9 10.53 7.02 -5.66
CA LEU A 9 10.79 8.12 -4.72
C LEU A 9 12.24 8.61 -4.84
N GLY A 10 13.20 7.67 -4.84
CA GLY A 10 14.61 7.99 -5.01
C GLY A 10 14.90 8.71 -6.32
N ARG A 11 14.32 8.23 -7.44
CA ARG A 11 14.46 8.88 -8.75
C ARG A 11 13.89 10.29 -8.77
N ARG A 12 12.71 10.52 -8.19
CA ARG A 12 12.08 11.86 -8.17
C ARG A 12 12.83 12.83 -7.27
N ARG A 13 13.26 12.40 -6.08
CA ARG A 13 14.10 13.22 -5.19
C ARG A 13 15.44 13.58 -5.81
N TYR A 14 16.09 12.62 -6.47
CA TYR A 14 17.32 12.88 -7.20
C TYR A 14 17.12 13.90 -8.32
N GLY A 15 16.04 13.76 -9.10
CA GLY A 15 15.63 14.73 -10.12
C GLY A 15 15.41 16.13 -9.54
N ALA A 16 14.70 16.24 -8.42
CA ALA A 16 14.42 17.50 -7.72
C ALA A 16 15.70 18.21 -7.24
N VAL A 17 16.70 17.44 -6.77
CA VAL A 17 18.00 18.02 -6.39
C VAL A 17 18.76 18.50 -7.62
N ARG A 18 18.76 17.71 -8.70
CA ARG A 18 19.46 18.05 -9.94
C ARG A 18 18.85 19.26 -10.65
N SER A 19 17.53 19.44 -10.58
CA SER A 19 16.83 20.59 -11.16
C SER A 19 16.91 21.86 -10.30
N GLY A 20 17.41 21.76 -9.07
CA GLY A 20 17.44 22.86 -8.11
C GLY A 20 16.11 23.10 -7.38
N GLU A 21 15.09 22.26 -7.59
CA GLU A 21 13.82 22.28 -6.83
C GLU A 21 14.07 22.02 -5.33
N ALA A 22 15.10 21.23 -5.00
CA ALA A 22 15.42 20.83 -3.63
C ALA A 22 16.93 20.86 -3.35
N LYS A 23 17.30 21.08 -2.09
CA LYS A 23 18.67 20.89 -1.59
C LYS A 23 18.77 19.55 -0.86
N ALA A 24 19.87 18.82 -1.04
CA ALA A 24 20.09 17.53 -0.38
C ALA A 24 19.90 17.60 1.15
N GLY A 25 20.30 18.72 1.78
CA GLY A 25 20.14 18.96 3.21
C GLY A 25 18.68 19.01 3.69
N GLN A 26 17.72 19.33 2.83
CA GLN A 26 16.29 19.40 3.20
C GLN A 26 15.72 18.02 3.58
N PHE A 27 16.26 16.95 3.01
CA PHE A 27 15.81 15.59 3.31
C PHE A 27 16.27 15.07 4.68
N LYS A 28 17.17 15.77 5.38
CA LYS A 28 17.65 15.36 6.72
C LYS A 28 16.56 15.33 7.77
N VAL A 29 15.66 16.31 7.75
CA VAL A 29 14.61 16.49 8.76
C VAL A 29 13.23 16.07 8.22
N ARG A 30 13.15 15.67 6.93
CA ARG A 30 11.91 15.35 6.22
C ARG A 30 10.82 16.43 6.42
N SER A 31 11.22 17.69 6.59
CA SER A 31 10.30 18.79 6.94
C SER A 31 9.51 19.30 5.74
N THR A 32 10.12 19.32 4.56
CA THR A 32 9.49 19.78 3.30
C THR A 32 9.86 18.84 2.17
N GLU A 33 8.85 18.16 1.61
CA GLU A 33 9.02 17.29 0.45
C GLU A 33 8.73 18.08 -0.84
N PRO A 34 9.59 18.01 -1.87
CA PRO A 34 9.37 18.68 -3.15
C PRO A 34 8.06 18.28 -3.83
N ALA A 35 7.49 19.16 -4.64
CA ALA A 35 6.23 18.91 -5.33
C ALA A 35 6.32 17.70 -6.27
N SER A 36 7.50 17.47 -6.87
CA SER A 36 7.75 16.31 -7.71
C SER A 36 7.71 14.97 -6.96
N SER A 37 8.05 14.93 -5.67
CA SER A 37 8.16 13.69 -4.87
C SER A 37 7.10 13.53 -3.77
N ILE A 38 6.34 14.57 -3.44
CA ILE A 38 5.35 14.55 -2.34
C ILE A 38 4.29 13.46 -2.48
N THR A 39 3.77 13.24 -3.69
CA THR A 39 2.77 12.20 -3.97
C THR A 39 3.34 10.79 -3.78
N VAL A 40 4.60 10.59 -4.16
CA VAL A 40 5.28 9.30 -3.98
C VAL A 40 5.59 9.04 -2.51
N ALA A 41 6.01 10.08 -1.77
CA ALA A 41 6.26 9.98 -0.34
C ALA A 41 4.98 9.66 0.44
N ALA A 42 3.86 10.29 0.09
CA ALA A 42 2.55 9.99 0.66
C ALA A 42 2.08 8.57 0.31
N ASN A 43 2.27 8.14 -0.95
CA ASN A 43 1.96 6.77 -1.36
C ASN A 43 2.76 5.74 -0.56
N LEU A 44 4.07 5.99 -0.35
CA LEU A 44 4.94 5.11 0.42
C LEU A 44 4.45 4.95 1.86
N THR A 45 4.09 6.04 2.54
CA THR A 45 3.51 5.98 3.89
C THR A 45 2.24 5.14 3.91
N ASN A 46 1.35 5.30 2.93
CA ASN A 46 0.14 4.49 2.83
C ASN A 46 0.40 2.99 2.62
N GLN A 47 1.59 2.58 2.15
CA GLN A 47 1.96 1.17 2.08
C GLN A 47 2.22 0.51 3.45
N PHE A 48 2.30 1.29 4.53
CA PHE A 48 2.50 0.78 5.89
C PHE A 48 1.24 0.83 6.76
N GLU A 49 0.08 1.16 6.18
CA GLU A 49 -1.22 1.10 6.86
C GLU A 49 -1.84 -0.30 6.65
N LEU A 50 -2.81 -0.43 5.73
CA LEU A 50 -3.51 -1.68 5.42
C LEU A 50 -2.58 -2.87 5.10
N PRO A 51 -1.45 -2.70 4.38
CA PRO A 51 -0.59 -3.85 4.07
C PRO A 51 0.01 -4.53 5.30
N VAL A 52 0.19 -3.82 6.42
CA VAL A 52 0.66 -4.44 7.67
C VAL A 52 -0.38 -5.45 8.18
N LEU A 53 -1.65 -5.06 8.19
CA LEU A 53 -2.76 -5.95 8.55
C LEU A 53 -2.88 -7.14 7.59
N PHE A 54 -2.64 -6.93 6.30
CA PHE A 54 -2.59 -8.00 5.30
C PHE A 54 -1.47 -9.01 5.58
N TYR A 55 -0.26 -8.55 5.88
CA TYR A 55 0.86 -9.46 6.19
C TYR A 55 0.58 -10.30 7.43
N VAL A 56 0.02 -9.68 8.48
CA VAL A 56 -0.38 -10.41 9.70
C VAL A 56 -1.43 -11.46 9.35
N LEU A 57 -2.48 -11.09 8.61
CA LEU A 57 -3.56 -12.00 8.23
C LEU A 57 -3.05 -13.20 7.41
N CYS A 58 -2.16 -12.98 6.43
CA CYS A 58 -1.58 -14.07 5.65
C CYS A 58 -0.78 -15.04 6.52
N LEU A 59 0.04 -14.53 7.44
CA LEU A 59 0.84 -15.35 8.34
C LEU A 59 -0.05 -16.13 9.32
N THR A 60 -1.06 -15.49 9.91
CA THR A 60 -1.95 -16.16 10.86
C THR A 60 -2.80 -17.22 10.16
N LEU A 61 -3.35 -16.94 8.97
CA LEU A 61 -4.06 -17.94 8.15
C LEU A 61 -3.18 -19.14 7.83
N HIS A 62 -1.90 -18.93 7.52
CA HIS A 62 -0.97 -20.04 7.27
C HIS A 62 -0.73 -20.88 8.53
N LEU A 63 -0.44 -20.21 9.66
CA LEU A 63 -0.16 -20.89 10.93
C LEU A 63 -1.36 -21.68 11.47
N THR A 64 -2.59 -21.23 11.22
CA THR A 64 -3.81 -21.90 11.69
C THR A 64 -4.41 -22.86 10.68
N ASN A 65 -3.72 -23.16 9.58
CA ASN A 65 -4.24 -23.96 8.46
C ASN A 65 -5.56 -23.40 7.87
N GLY A 66 -5.77 -22.08 7.90
CA GLY A 66 -6.95 -21.41 7.33
C GLY A 66 -6.81 -21.00 5.86
N VAL A 67 -5.76 -21.47 5.18
CA VAL A 67 -5.54 -21.17 3.75
C VAL A 67 -6.44 -22.07 2.90
N ASN A 68 -7.33 -21.46 2.12
CA ASN A 68 -8.20 -22.12 1.17
C ASN A 68 -8.37 -21.25 -0.09
N TYR A 69 -9.13 -21.72 -1.09
CA TYR A 69 -9.31 -20.98 -2.34
C TYR A 69 -9.93 -19.58 -2.14
N LEU A 70 -10.85 -19.43 -1.18
CA LEU A 70 -11.48 -18.14 -0.89
C LEU A 70 -10.49 -17.16 -0.26
N THR A 71 -9.78 -17.58 0.79
CA THR A 71 -8.80 -16.69 1.46
C THR A 71 -7.66 -16.34 0.51
N LEU A 72 -7.20 -17.28 -0.31
CA LEU A 72 -6.21 -17.03 -1.34
C LEU A 72 -6.72 -16.01 -2.38
N ALA A 73 -7.95 -16.15 -2.86
CA ALA A 73 -8.56 -15.21 -3.81
C ALA A 73 -8.66 -13.80 -3.21
N LEU A 74 -9.18 -13.66 -1.97
CA LEU A 74 -9.26 -12.37 -1.28
C LEU A 74 -7.89 -11.70 -1.16
N MET A 75 -6.85 -12.47 -0.79
CA MET A 75 -5.49 -11.94 -0.64
C MET A 75 -4.93 -11.46 -1.98
N TRP A 76 -5.15 -12.17 -3.09
CA TRP A 76 -4.71 -11.72 -4.40
C TRP A 76 -5.46 -10.49 -4.92
N ILE A 77 -6.78 -10.40 -4.68
CA ILE A 77 -7.57 -9.22 -5.04
C ILE A 77 -7.07 -8.00 -4.24
N PHE A 78 -6.75 -8.17 -2.96
CA PHE A 78 -6.12 -7.11 -2.17
C PHE A 78 -4.76 -6.68 -2.77
N VAL A 79 -3.90 -7.63 -3.15
CA VAL A 79 -2.62 -7.29 -3.80
C VAL A 79 -2.86 -6.48 -5.08
N ALA A 80 -3.79 -6.91 -5.94
CA ALA A 80 -4.14 -6.20 -7.17
C ALA A 80 -4.65 -4.78 -6.90
N SER A 81 -5.54 -4.60 -5.90
CA SER A 81 -6.06 -3.28 -5.54
C SER A 81 -4.96 -2.34 -5.05
N ARG A 82 -3.93 -2.85 -4.36
CA ARG A 82 -2.77 -2.05 -3.93
C ARG A 82 -1.92 -1.58 -5.10
N TYR A 83 -1.69 -2.43 -6.10
CA TYR A 83 -0.99 -2.01 -7.33
C TYR A 83 -1.78 -0.97 -8.09
N PHE A 84 -3.10 -1.15 -8.24
CA PHE A 84 -3.97 -0.18 -8.91
C PHE A 84 -3.99 1.17 -8.18
N HIS A 85 -4.20 1.16 -6.85
CA HIS A 85 -4.17 2.36 -6.04
C HIS A 85 -2.82 3.10 -6.14
N ALA A 86 -1.70 2.38 -6.09
CA ALA A 86 -0.38 2.97 -6.25
C ALA A 86 -0.18 3.58 -7.64
N TRP A 87 -0.60 2.88 -8.69
CA TRP A 87 -0.54 3.40 -10.06
C TRP A 87 -1.33 4.70 -10.22
N VAL A 88 -2.57 4.76 -9.74
CA VAL A 88 -3.41 5.98 -9.77
C VAL A 88 -2.75 7.11 -9.00
N HIS A 89 -2.25 6.86 -7.80
CA HIS A 89 -1.62 7.87 -6.95
C HIS A 89 -0.33 8.42 -7.58
N LEU A 90 0.48 7.57 -8.23
CA LEU A 90 1.76 7.96 -8.81
C LEU A 90 1.64 8.64 -10.18
N THR A 91 0.51 8.46 -10.90
CA THR A 91 0.29 8.96 -12.26
C THR A 91 -0.72 10.11 -12.30
N SER A 92 -2.02 9.80 -12.37
CA SER A 92 -3.09 10.79 -12.54
C SER A 92 -3.47 11.52 -11.26
N ASN A 93 -3.18 10.92 -10.10
CA ASN A 93 -3.58 11.38 -8.78
C ASN A 93 -5.08 11.77 -8.70
N ASN A 94 -5.94 11.07 -9.45
CA ASN A 94 -7.38 11.33 -9.41
C ASN A 94 -7.93 10.95 -8.01
N LEU A 95 -8.41 11.96 -7.29
CA LEU A 95 -8.84 11.82 -5.89
C LEU A 95 -9.93 10.76 -5.71
N LEU A 96 -10.94 10.76 -6.58
CA LEU A 96 -12.07 9.83 -6.49
C LEU A 96 -11.62 8.40 -6.73
N LEU A 97 -10.82 8.17 -7.78
CA LEU A 97 -10.33 6.85 -8.11
C LEU A 97 -9.36 6.33 -7.02
N ARG A 98 -8.50 7.20 -6.50
CA ARG A 98 -7.59 6.89 -5.39
C ARG A 98 -8.37 6.46 -4.15
N SER A 99 -9.35 7.25 -3.72
CA SER A 99 -10.15 6.96 -2.53
C SER A 99 -10.95 5.67 -2.68
N ARG A 100 -11.60 5.46 -3.84
CA ARG A 100 -12.36 4.23 -4.11
C ARG A 100 -11.47 2.99 -4.11
N SER A 101 -10.29 3.07 -4.73
CA SER A 101 -9.33 1.96 -4.78
C SER A 101 -8.81 1.57 -3.40
N PHE A 102 -8.54 2.57 -2.55
CA PHE A 102 -8.18 2.34 -1.16
C PHE A 102 -9.31 1.66 -0.39
N PHE A 103 -10.54 2.18 -0.54
CA PHE A 103 -11.72 1.64 0.14
C PHE A 103 -12.02 0.20 -0.27
N VAL A 104 -11.96 -0.12 -1.56
CA VAL A 104 -12.12 -1.50 -2.06
C VAL A 104 -11.09 -2.43 -1.40
N GLY A 105 -9.82 -2.03 -1.36
CA GLY A 105 -8.78 -2.80 -0.66
C GLY A 105 -9.06 -2.98 0.83
N ALA A 106 -9.55 -1.92 1.51
CA ALA A 106 -9.91 -1.99 2.92
C ALA A 106 -11.06 -2.98 3.18
N VAL A 107 -12.10 -2.97 2.34
CA VAL A 107 -13.24 -3.89 2.43
C VAL A 107 -12.80 -5.33 2.19
N ILE A 108 -12.00 -5.61 1.17
CA ILE A 108 -11.48 -6.96 0.90
C ILE A 108 -10.69 -7.48 2.11
N LEU A 109 -9.83 -6.63 2.68
CA LEU A 109 -9.04 -7.01 3.84
C LEU A 109 -9.92 -7.26 5.08
N LEU A 110 -10.94 -6.42 5.30
CA LEU A 110 -11.92 -6.61 6.37
C LEU A 110 -12.66 -7.95 6.22
N LEU A 111 -13.09 -8.30 5.02
CA LEU A 111 -13.73 -9.60 4.74
C LEU A 111 -12.78 -10.77 5.04
N GLY A 112 -11.49 -10.63 4.70
CA GLY A 112 -10.47 -11.62 5.06
C GLY A 112 -10.31 -11.80 6.57
N TRP A 113 -10.33 -10.71 7.34
CA TRP A 113 -10.29 -10.77 8.81
C TRP A 113 -11.55 -11.39 9.42
N ILE A 114 -12.73 -11.07 8.88
CA ILE A 114 -13.99 -11.69 9.32
C ILE A 114 -13.95 -13.21 9.05
N TRP A 115 -13.51 -13.62 7.86
CA TRP A 115 -13.35 -15.04 7.53
C TRP A 115 -12.37 -15.73 8.47
N PHE A 116 -11.23 -15.10 8.74
CA PHE A 116 -10.25 -15.64 9.69
C PHE A 116 -10.82 -15.78 11.11
N ALA A 117 -11.63 -14.83 11.58
CA ALA A 117 -12.31 -14.94 12.87
C ALA A 117 -13.29 -16.12 12.88
N LEU A 118 -14.05 -16.34 11.80
CA LEU A 118 -14.95 -17.50 11.67
C LEU A 118 -14.17 -18.83 11.67
N HIS A 119 -13.01 -18.88 11.01
CA HIS A 119 -12.10 -20.03 11.00
C HIS A 119 -11.61 -20.35 12.43
N LEU A 120 -11.20 -19.33 13.19
CA LEU A 120 -10.79 -19.51 14.59
C LEU A 120 -11.91 -20.00 15.50
N LEU A 121 -13.17 -19.65 15.18
CA LEU A 121 -14.35 -20.13 15.90
C LEU A 121 -14.80 -21.53 15.44
N GLY A 122 -14.14 -22.14 14.44
CA GLY A 122 -14.49 -23.44 13.89
C GLY A 122 -15.81 -23.45 13.09
N VAL A 123 -16.25 -22.28 12.63
CA VAL A 123 -17.48 -22.14 11.83
C VAL A 123 -17.25 -22.49 10.37
N VAL A 124 -16.02 -22.29 9.88
CA VAL A 124 -15.58 -22.55 8.50
C VAL A 124 -14.24 -23.27 8.48
#